data_AF-A0A1Y3NBN4-F1
#
_entry.id   AF-A0A1Y3NBN4-F1
#
_cell.length_a   1.000
_cell.length_b   1.000
_cell.length_c   1.000
_cell.angle_alpha   90.00
_cell.angle_beta   90.00
_cell.angle_gamma   90.00
#
_symmetry.space_group_name_H-M   'P 1'
#
loop_
_entity.id
_entity.type
_entity.pdbx_description
1 polymer ?
#
loop_
_entity_poly.entity_id
_entity_poly.type
_entity_poly.pdbx_seq_one_letter_code
_entity_poly.pdbx_strand_id
1 'polypeptide(L)'
;MDLGVKGTRTNIKEYQLHASSKSLTAWINQTLQKQHLVVRDIVFDLADGQILAAFIETLTHEKLEDILPGSTEKNKISNINRCIQFAVDKLELQRDPQRWTAEGIVNKDISSILSFLVDLSHYAPCPLAIPSNVTIAITHQDKISSGVKNKTTLHHISGDESQFNDKSG
;
A
#
# COMPACT_ATOMS: atom_id res chain seq x y z
N MET A 1 9.12 -32.31 34.86
CA MET A 1 8.17 -32.23 33.73
C MET A 1 8.09 -30.78 33.35
N ASP A 2 8.85 -30.39 32.33
CA ASP A 2 8.93 -29.00 31.90
C ASP A 2 7.79 -28.74 30.92
N LEU A 3 6.84 -27.92 31.34
CA LEU A 3 5.70 -27.52 30.51
C LEU A 3 6.22 -26.48 29.52
N GLY A 4 6.61 -26.95 28.34
CA GLY A 4 6.99 -26.13 27.21
C GLY A 4 5.86 -25.17 26.82
N VAL A 5 5.90 -23.96 27.36
CA VAL A 5 5.15 -22.82 26.84
C VAL A 5 5.70 -22.59 25.43
N LYS A 6 4.94 -23.04 24.42
CA LYS A 6 5.14 -22.64 23.03
C LYS A 6 4.88 -21.14 22.96
N GLY A 7 5.91 -20.35 23.23
CA GLY A 7 5.89 -18.91 23.01
C GLY A 7 5.63 -18.68 21.53
N THR A 8 4.45 -18.14 21.21
CA THR A 8 4.11 -17.66 19.87
C THR A 8 5.06 -16.52 19.55
N ARG A 9 6.21 -16.85 18.95
CA ARG A 9 7.21 -15.87 18.53
C ARG A 9 6.71 -15.23 17.22
N THR A 10 5.62 -14.48 17.30
CA THR A 10 5.14 -13.67 16.18
C THR A 10 6.29 -12.75 15.78
N ASN A 11 6.74 -12.87 14.54
CA ASN A 11 7.88 -12.11 14.03
C ASN A 11 7.51 -10.62 14.10
N ILE A 12 8.32 -9.81 14.79
CA ILE A 12 8.06 -8.36 14.97
C ILE A 12 7.78 -7.68 13.62
N LYS A 13 8.45 -8.13 12.55
CA LYS A 13 8.24 -7.63 11.19
C LYS A 13 6.86 -7.95 10.64
N GLU A 14 6.34 -9.15 10.89
CA GLU A 14 4.98 -9.55 10.49
C GLU A 14 3.93 -8.75 11.26
N TYR A 15 4.17 -8.50 12.55
CA TYR A 15 3.29 -7.66 13.36
C TYR A 15 3.26 -6.21 12.84
N GLN A 16 4.43 -5.64 12.56
CA GLN A 16 4.54 -4.28 12.01
C GLN A 16 3.87 -4.17 10.64
N LEU A 17 4.08 -5.14 9.75
CA LEU A 17 3.42 -5.21 8.45
C LEU A 17 1.89 -5.25 8.60
N HIS A 18 1.39 -6.12 9.48
CA HIS A 18 -0.03 -6.22 9.75
C HIS A 18 -0.59 -4.91 10.33
N ALA A 19 0.14 -4.26 11.24
CA ALA A 19 -0.24 -2.97 11.80
C ALA A 19 -0.29 -1.87 10.74
N SER A 20 0.71 -1.76 9.86
CA SER A 20 0.70 -0.82 8.73
C SER A 20 -0.49 -1.05 7.82
N SER A 21 -0.73 -2.30 7.41
CA SER A 21 -1.87 -2.66 6.56
C SER A 21 -3.20 -2.30 7.22
N LYS A 22 -3.35 -2.57 8.52
CA LYS A 22 -4.57 -2.25 9.28
C LYS A 22 -4.81 -0.75 9.39
N SER A 23 -3.80 0.04 9.73
CA SER A 23 -3.91 1.51 9.83
C SER A 23 -4.29 2.12 8.48
N LEU A 24 -3.63 1.71 7.40
CA LEU A 24 -3.91 2.22 6.05
C LEU A 24 -5.30 1.79 5.55
N THR A 25 -5.72 0.54 5.80
CA THR A 25 -7.08 0.08 5.47
C THR A 25 -8.14 0.90 6.19
N ALA A 26 -7.93 1.16 7.48
CA ALA A 26 -8.87 1.95 8.28
C ALA A 26 -8.92 3.41 7.82
N TRP A 27 -7.77 4.00 7.45
CA TRP A 27 -7.72 5.35 6.89
C TRP A 27 -8.51 5.46 5.58
N ILE A 28 -8.30 4.55 4.63
CA ILE A 28 -9.05 4.53 3.37
C ILE A 28 -10.55 4.42 3.63
N ASN A 29 -10.97 3.52 4.52
CA ASN A 29 -12.38 3.33 4.86
C ASN A 29 -13.01 4.56 5.54
N GLN A 30 -12.26 5.27 6.40
CA GLN A 30 -12.74 6.52 7.01
C GLN A 30 -12.92 7.61 5.95
N THR A 31 -11.95 7.75 5.04
CA THR A 31 -12.02 8.71 3.94
C THR A 31 -13.19 8.42 3.01
N LEU A 32 -13.41 7.15 2.67
CA LEU A 32 -14.42 6.72 1.70
C LEU A 32 -15.82 6.44 2.29
N GLN A 33 -16.02 6.74 3.58
CA GLN A 33 -17.25 6.38 4.29
C GLN A 33 -18.51 6.98 3.62
N LYS A 34 -18.42 8.22 3.10
CA LYS A 34 -19.55 8.92 2.47
C LYS A 34 -19.91 8.36 1.08
N GLN A 35 -18.97 7.70 0.42
CA GLN A 35 -19.16 7.07 -0.90
C GLN A 35 -19.66 5.63 -0.79
N HIS A 36 -19.82 5.10 0.43
CA HIS A 36 -20.21 3.70 0.70
C HIS A 36 -19.27 2.67 0.07
N LEU A 37 -17.99 3.04 -0.16
CA LEU A 37 -16.95 2.12 -0.59
C LEU A 37 -16.27 1.53 0.65
N VAL A 38 -16.07 0.21 0.65
CA VAL A 38 -15.46 -0.51 1.77
C VAL A 38 -14.32 -1.37 1.25
N VAL A 39 -13.13 -1.12 1.79
CA VAL A 39 -11.92 -1.91 1.60
C VAL A 39 -11.82 -2.94 2.72
N ARG A 40 -11.76 -4.21 2.33
CA ARG A 40 -11.53 -5.36 3.22
C ARG A 40 -10.11 -5.88 3.10
N ASP A 41 -9.56 -5.85 1.89
CA ASP A 41 -8.19 -6.24 1.61
C ASP A 41 -7.58 -5.24 0.62
N ILE A 42 -6.73 -4.35 1.14
CA ILE A 42 -6.06 -3.31 0.32
C ILE A 42 -5.27 -3.90 -0.86
N VAL A 43 -4.78 -5.14 -0.75
CA VAL A 43 -4.00 -5.77 -1.81
C VAL A 43 -4.89 -6.12 -3.00
N PHE A 44 -6.13 -6.54 -2.76
CA PHE A 44 -7.06 -6.93 -3.81
C PHE A 44 -7.98 -5.78 -4.25
N ASP A 45 -8.49 -5.02 -3.29
CA ASP A 45 -9.52 -4.00 -3.52
C ASP A 45 -8.95 -2.75 -4.21
N LEU A 46 -7.64 -2.48 -4.09
CA LEU A 46 -7.00 -1.34 -4.76
C LEU A 46 -6.41 -1.69 -6.14
N ALA A 47 -6.25 -2.98 -6.45
CA ALA A 47 -5.49 -3.45 -7.60
C ALA A 47 -6.12 -3.08 -8.96
N ASP A 48 -7.39 -2.71 -9.00
CA ASP A 48 -8.07 -2.27 -10.23
C ASP A 48 -8.00 -0.75 -10.48
N GLY A 49 -7.52 -0.01 -9.47
CA GLY A 49 -7.34 1.43 -9.47
C GLY A 49 -8.59 2.28 -9.29
N GLN A 50 -9.78 1.69 -9.20
CA GLN A 50 -11.02 2.49 -9.05
C GLN A 50 -11.19 3.00 -7.62
N ILE A 51 -11.01 2.13 -6.63
CA ILE A 51 -11.09 2.53 -5.21
C ILE A 51 -9.92 3.46 -4.86
N LEU A 52 -8.72 3.18 -5.39
CA LEU A 52 -7.55 4.05 -5.20
C LEU A 52 -7.79 5.45 -5.79
N ALA A 53 -8.38 5.55 -6.98
CA ALA A 53 -8.75 6.84 -7.56
C ALA A 53 -9.75 7.57 -6.68
N ALA A 54 -10.86 6.92 -6.30
CA ALA A 54 -11.86 7.54 -5.42
C ALA A 54 -11.28 8.02 -4.09
N PHE A 55 -10.31 7.28 -3.55
CA PHE A 55 -9.59 7.65 -2.34
C PHE A 55 -8.80 8.94 -2.54
N ILE A 56 -7.97 9.01 -3.59
CA ILE A 56 -7.19 10.21 -3.93
C ILE A 56 -8.12 11.40 -4.19
N GLU A 57 -9.19 11.22 -4.97
CA GLU A 57 -10.16 12.30 -5.24
C GLU A 57 -10.80 12.85 -3.96
N THR A 58 -11.07 11.97 -3.00
CA THR A 58 -11.68 12.37 -1.73
C THR A 58 -10.69 13.08 -0.82
N LEU A 59 -9.41 12.67 -0.83
CA LEU A 59 -8.35 13.33 -0.08
C LEU A 59 -8.06 14.74 -0.60
N THR A 60 -8.09 14.93 -1.92
CA THR A 60 -7.63 16.15 -2.57
C THR A 60 -8.76 17.10 -2.94
N HIS A 61 -10.00 16.61 -2.90
CA HIS A 61 -11.18 17.30 -3.43
C HIS A 61 -11.07 17.64 -4.93
N GLU A 62 -10.19 16.94 -5.66
CA GLU A 62 -10.00 17.07 -7.11
C GLU A 62 -10.40 15.78 -7.83
N LYS A 63 -10.83 15.89 -9.09
CA LYS A 63 -11.25 14.73 -9.89
C LYS A 63 -10.09 14.16 -10.70
N LEU A 64 -10.00 12.82 -10.73
CA LEU A 64 -9.16 12.08 -11.65
C LEU A 64 -9.97 11.79 -12.92
N GLU A 65 -9.61 12.45 -14.02
CA GLU A 65 -10.29 12.26 -15.29
C GLU A 65 -10.00 10.87 -15.90
N ASP A 66 -10.96 10.34 -16.65
CA ASP A 66 -10.83 9.10 -17.43
C ASP A 66 -10.48 7.82 -16.65
N ILE A 67 -10.99 7.67 -15.42
CA ILE A 67 -10.93 6.37 -14.73
C ILE A 67 -11.85 5.37 -15.44
N LEU A 68 -11.26 4.24 -15.85
CA LEU A 68 -11.91 3.20 -16.65
C LEU A 68 -12.44 2.06 -15.76
N PRO A 69 -13.41 1.26 -16.23
CA PRO A 69 -13.76 0.01 -15.57
C PRO A 69 -12.56 -0.94 -15.48
N GLY A 70 -12.29 -1.47 -14.29
CA GLY A 70 -11.16 -2.36 -13.95
C GLY A 70 -11.20 -3.77 -14.56
N SER A 71 -11.99 -4.00 -15.61
CA SER A 71 -12.29 -5.31 -16.18
C SER A 71 -11.13 -5.93 -16.98
N THR A 72 -10.18 -5.13 -17.46
CA THR A 72 -9.03 -5.59 -18.22
C THR A 72 -7.73 -5.13 -17.59
N GLU A 73 -6.66 -5.90 -17.75
CA GLU A 73 -5.36 -5.53 -17.19
C GLU A 73 -4.85 -4.19 -17.70
N LYS A 74 -5.06 -3.91 -18.99
CA LYS A 74 -4.73 -2.63 -19.60
C LYS A 74 -5.45 -1.47 -18.90
N ASN A 75 -6.74 -1.63 -18.59
CA ASN A 75 -7.49 -0.58 -17.88
C ASN A 75 -6.99 -0.40 -16.45
N LYS A 76 -6.72 -1.48 -15.72
CA LYS A 76 -6.17 -1.39 -14.36
C LYS A 76 -4.83 -0.64 -14.34
N ILE A 77 -3.91 -1.02 -15.23
CA ILE A 77 -2.61 -0.33 -15.37
C ILE A 77 -2.81 1.13 -15.73
N SER A 78 -3.75 1.44 -16.62
CA SER A 78 -4.07 2.81 -17.00
C SER A 78 -4.65 3.63 -15.83
N ASN A 79 -5.53 3.05 -15.02
CA ASN A 79 -6.09 3.68 -13.82
C ASN A 79 -5.02 3.95 -12.77
N ILE A 80 -4.17 2.97 -12.47
CA ILE A 80 -3.11 3.14 -11.48
C ILE A 80 -2.07 4.17 -11.96
N ASN A 81 -1.71 4.17 -13.24
CA ASN A 81 -0.83 5.19 -13.78
C ASN A 81 -1.42 6.60 -13.64
N ARG A 82 -2.74 6.78 -13.79
CA ARG A 82 -3.39 8.06 -13.52
C ARG A 82 -3.29 8.46 -12.05
N CYS A 83 -3.54 7.52 -11.12
CA CYS A 83 -3.39 7.76 -9.69
C CYS A 83 -1.96 8.20 -9.33
N ILE A 84 -0.96 7.49 -9.86
CA ILE A 84 0.46 7.81 -9.69
C ILE A 84 0.79 9.18 -10.28
N GLN A 85 0.37 9.44 -11.52
CA GLN A 85 0.67 10.70 -12.19
C GLN A 85 0.05 11.88 -11.45
N PHE A 86 -1.20 11.75 -11.00
CA PHE A 86 -1.86 12.73 -10.16
C PHE A 86 -1.07 12.97 -8.87
N ALA A 87 -0.67 11.92 -8.17
CA ALA A 87 0.08 12.05 -6.93
C ALA A 87 1.43 12.75 -7.13
N VAL A 88 2.15 12.44 -8.21
CA VAL A 88 3.42 13.10 -8.54
C VAL A 88 3.21 14.57 -8.90
N ASP A 89 2.24 14.88 -9.74
CA ASP A 89 2.06 16.22 -10.29
C ASP A 89 1.36 17.18 -9.33
N LYS A 90 0.44 16.69 -8.50
CA LYS A 90 -0.44 17.50 -7.64
C LYS A 90 -0.08 17.46 -6.17
N LEU A 91 0.46 16.33 -5.73
CA LEU A 91 0.82 16.11 -4.32
C LEU A 91 2.33 16.18 -4.10
N GLU A 92 3.09 16.46 -5.17
CA GLU A 92 4.55 16.58 -5.17
C GLU A 92 5.27 15.33 -4.64
N LEU A 93 4.65 14.16 -4.78
CA LEU A 93 5.26 12.89 -4.40
C LEU A 93 6.49 12.62 -5.28
N GLN A 94 7.61 12.26 -4.64
CA GLN A 94 8.81 11.85 -5.38
C GLN A 94 8.57 10.49 -6.03
N ARG A 95 8.61 10.46 -7.37
CA ARG A 95 8.46 9.22 -8.13
C ARG A 95 9.67 8.32 -7.91
N ASP A 96 9.47 7.20 -7.21
CA ASP A 96 10.47 6.16 -7.01
C ASP A 96 9.94 4.78 -7.45
N PRO A 97 10.32 4.31 -8.66
CA PRO A 97 9.93 2.99 -9.17
C PRO A 97 10.43 1.80 -8.33
N GLN A 98 11.36 2.01 -7.38
CA GLN A 98 11.77 0.96 -6.45
C GLN A 98 10.76 0.78 -5.30
N ARG A 99 9.97 1.81 -4.99
CA ARG A 99 8.94 1.78 -3.94
C ARG A 99 7.61 1.29 -4.47
N TRP A 100 7.20 1.79 -5.63
CA TRP A 100 5.91 1.47 -6.21
C TRP A 100 5.91 1.62 -7.73
N THR A 101 5.13 0.76 -8.38
CA THR A 101 4.88 0.79 -9.83
C THR A 101 3.42 0.47 -10.09
N ALA A 102 2.90 0.88 -11.25
CA ALA A 102 1.54 0.53 -11.65
C ALA A 102 1.40 -0.99 -11.77
N GLU A 103 2.39 -1.64 -12.37
CA GLU A 103 2.48 -3.09 -12.50
C GLU A 103 2.51 -3.78 -11.14
N GLY A 104 3.28 -3.27 -10.18
CA GLY A 104 3.33 -3.83 -8.83
C GLY A 104 1.97 -3.80 -8.14
N ILE A 105 1.29 -2.64 -8.16
CA ILE A 105 -0.04 -2.49 -7.56
C ILE A 105 -1.07 -3.40 -8.24
N VAL A 106 -1.12 -3.43 -9.57
CA VAL A 106 -2.05 -4.29 -10.32
C VAL A 106 -1.78 -5.78 -10.04
N ASN A 107 -0.50 -6.16 -9.94
CA ASN A 107 -0.07 -7.51 -9.59
C ASN A 107 -0.12 -7.81 -8.10
N LYS A 108 -0.77 -6.96 -7.30
CA LYS A 108 -1.02 -7.20 -5.87
C LYS A 108 0.26 -7.34 -5.06
N ASP A 109 1.32 -6.66 -5.49
CA ASP A 109 2.54 -6.53 -4.72
C ASP A 109 2.27 -5.65 -3.50
N ILE A 110 2.21 -6.31 -2.34
CA ILE A 110 1.99 -5.65 -1.06
C ILE A 110 3.03 -4.56 -0.77
N SER A 111 4.27 -4.71 -1.25
CA SER A 111 5.31 -3.68 -1.09
C SER A 111 4.92 -2.41 -1.82
N SER A 112 4.60 -2.53 -3.12
CA SER A 112 4.17 -1.41 -3.95
C SER A 112 2.92 -0.72 -3.41
N ILE A 113 1.94 -1.50 -2.93
CA ILE A 113 0.67 -0.95 -2.41
C ILE A 113 0.89 -0.20 -1.10
N LEU A 114 1.58 -0.81 -0.13
CA LEU A 114 1.82 -0.17 1.16
C LEU A 114 2.72 1.05 1.02
N SER A 115 3.80 0.96 0.25
CA SER A 115 4.73 2.09 0.07
C SER A 115 4.03 3.28 -0.58
N PHE A 116 3.19 3.06 -1.60
CA PHE A 116 2.44 4.16 -2.23
C PHE A 116 1.45 4.81 -1.24
N LEU A 117 0.75 4.01 -0.44
CA LEU A 117 -0.18 4.54 0.57
C LEU A 117 0.53 5.27 1.71
N VAL A 118 1.71 4.81 2.13
CA VAL A 118 2.57 5.53 3.09
C VAL A 118 3.00 6.87 2.51
N ASP A 119 3.48 6.90 1.26
CA ASP A 119 3.91 8.15 0.63
C ASP A 119 2.72 9.12 0.47
N LEU A 120 1.50 8.63 0.18
CA LEU A 120 0.29 9.46 0.18
C LEU A 120 -0.07 10.02 1.57
N SER A 121 0.21 9.26 2.63
CA SER A 121 -0.06 9.71 4.01
C SER A 121 0.83 10.88 4.44
N HIS A 122 1.95 11.12 3.74
CA HIS A 122 2.81 12.27 3.97
C HIS A 122 2.23 13.57 3.42
N TYR A 123 1.35 13.49 2.40
CA TYR A 123 0.59 14.62 1.88
C TYR A 123 -0.62 14.95 2.76
N ALA A 124 -1.48 13.96 2.99
CA ALA A 124 -2.66 14.08 3.85
C ALA A 124 -2.49 13.15 5.06
N PRO A 125 -2.19 13.68 6.26
CA PRO A 125 -1.85 12.87 7.41
C PRO A 125 -2.89 11.78 7.67
N CYS A 126 -2.43 10.53 7.64
CA CYS A 126 -3.22 9.41 8.12
C CYS A 126 -3.52 9.64 9.61
N PRO A 127 -4.80 9.69 10.05
CA PRO A 127 -5.15 9.94 11.44
C PRO A 127 -4.80 8.75 12.35
N LEU A 128 -4.27 7.67 11.78
CA LEU A 128 -3.92 6.44 12.47
C LEU A 128 -2.41 6.22 12.37
N ALA A 129 -1.80 5.85 13.50
CA ALA A 129 -0.36 5.63 13.56
C ALA A 129 0.10 4.57 12.55
N ILE A 130 1.07 4.96 11.72
CA ILE A 130 1.80 4.07 10.83
C ILE A 130 3.11 3.70 11.55
N PRO A 131 3.44 2.41 11.72
CA PRO A 131 4.71 2.01 12.33
C PRO A 131 5.92 2.53 11.54
N SER A 132 6.93 3.07 12.23
CA SER A 132 8.19 3.52 11.62
C SER A 132 9.12 2.36 11.24
N ASN A 133 9.98 2.62 10.25
CA ASN A 133 11.11 1.77 9.84
C ASN A 133 10.70 0.34 9.45
N VAL A 134 9.51 0.18 8.85
CA VAL A 134 9.02 -1.14 8.43
C VAL A 134 9.75 -1.57 7.17
N THR A 135 10.37 -2.74 7.22
CA THR A 135 11.02 -3.38 6.07
C THR A 135 10.52 -4.81 5.94
N ILE A 136 10.05 -5.16 4.74
CA ILE A 136 9.55 -6.50 4.44
C ILE A 136 10.52 -7.27 3.56
N ALA A 137 10.58 -8.59 3.76
CA ALA A 137 11.34 -9.51 2.93
C ALA A 137 10.36 -10.29 2.05
N ILE A 138 10.37 -10.03 0.75
CA ILE A 138 9.53 -10.73 -0.22
C ILE A 138 10.35 -11.83 -0.87
N THR A 139 9.87 -13.07 -0.80
CA THR A 139 10.51 -14.21 -1.46
C THR A 139 9.77 -14.55 -2.74
N HIS A 140 10.44 -14.33 -3.87
CA HIS A 140 9.99 -14.74 -5.18
C HIS A 140 10.45 -16.18 -5.44
N GLN A 141 9.50 -17.02 -5.86
CA GLN A 141 9.74 -18.42 -6.14
C GLN A 141 9.62 -18.67 -7.64
N ASP A 142 10.74 -18.90 -8.31
CA ASP A 142 10.78 -19.23 -9.73
C ASP A 142 10.89 -20.75 -9.89
N LYS A 143 9.96 -21.33 -10.66
CA LYS A 143 10.03 -22.74 -11.03
C LYS A 143 10.89 -22.87 -12.29
N ILE A 144 12.09 -23.43 -12.13
CA ILE A 144 13.02 -23.71 -13.24
C ILE A 144 13.03 -25.20 -13.57
N SER A 145 13.56 -25.55 -14.74
CA SER A 145 13.62 -26.94 -15.22
C SER A 145 14.36 -27.90 -14.27
N SER A 146 15.24 -27.39 -13.41
CA SER A 146 16.02 -28.15 -12.42
C SER A 146 15.52 -28.04 -10.97
N GLY A 147 14.37 -27.40 -10.73
CA GLY A 147 13.80 -27.28 -9.39
C GLY A 147 13.20 -25.90 -9.08
N VAL A 148 13.28 -25.50 -7.81
CA VAL A 148 12.78 -24.22 -7.33
C VAL A 148 13.95 -23.28 -7.03
N LYS A 149 13.96 -22.08 -7.61
CA LYS A 149 14.87 -21.01 -7.24
C LYS A 149 14.14 -19.99 -6.38
N ASN A 150 14.65 -19.75 -5.18
CA ASN A 150 14.14 -18.71 -4.30
C ASN A 150 15.02 -17.46 -4.41
N LYS A 151 14.40 -16.30 -4.62
CA LYS A 151 15.06 -15.00 -4.55
C LYS A 151 14.34 -14.14 -3.51
N THR A 152 15.04 -13.74 -2.46
CA THR A 152 14.49 -12.81 -1.47
C THR A 152 14.94 -11.39 -1.78
N THR A 153 13.99 -10.45 -1.80
CA THR A 153 14.21 -9.01 -1.96
C THR A 153 13.73 -8.29 -0.70
N LEU A 154 14.47 -7.26 -0.28
CA LEU A 154 14.08 -6.41 0.85
C LEU A 154 13.43 -5.14 0.32
N HIS A 155 12.31 -4.75 0.92
CA HIS A 155 11.58 -3.55 0.56
C HIS A 155 11.30 -2.69 1.79
N HIS A 156 11.67 -1.42 1.72
CA HIS A 156 11.47 -0.44 2.78
C HIS A 156 10.08 0.20 2.62
N ILE A 157 9.17 -0.05 3.56
CA ILE A 157 7.78 0.40 3.48
C ILE A 157 7.63 1.81 4.08
N SER A 158 8.14 2.02 5.29
CA SER A 158 8.01 3.29 6.02
C SER A 158 9.36 3.76 6.57
N GLY A 159 9.53 5.07 6.66
CA GLY A 159 10.69 5.73 7.24
C GLY A 159 10.48 6.02 8.72
N ASP A 160 11.05 7.10 9.22
CA ASP A 160 10.68 7.61 10.54
C ASP A 160 9.34 8.34 10.48
N GLU A 161 8.26 7.62 10.73
CA GLU A 161 6.89 8.17 10.69
C GLU A 161 6.57 9.08 11.89
N SER A 162 7.45 9.19 12.89
CA SER A 162 7.22 10.07 14.04
C SER A 162 7.13 11.55 13.63
N GLN A 163 7.81 11.92 12.55
CA GLN A 163 7.80 13.29 12.01
C GLN A 163 6.47 13.70 11.37
N PHE A 164 5.57 12.76 11.11
CA PHE A 164 4.25 13.01 10.49
C PHE A 164 3.09 12.94 11.49
N ASN A 165 3.31 12.38 12.69
CA ASN A 165 2.27 12.24 13.71
C ASN A 165 1.89 13.56 14.41
N ASP A 166 2.70 14.62 14.30
CA ASP A 166 2.54 15.89 15.02
C ASP A 166 1.75 16.98 14.26
N LYS A 167 1.25 16.71 13.05
CA LYS A 167 0.48 17.71 12.27
C LYS A 167 -1.02 17.74 12.56
N SER A 168 -1.47 17.06 13.61
CA SER A 168 -2.84 17.09 14.11
C SER A 168 -3.02 18.24 15.11
N GLY A 169 -2.86 19.48 14.64
CA GLY A 169 -3.05 20.71 15.42
C GLY A 169 -4.15 21.58 14.82
#